data_AF-A0A7V4GZU0-F1
#
_entry.id   AF-A0A7V4GZU0-F1
#
_cell.length_a   1.000
_cell.length_b   1.000
_cell.length_c   1.000
_cell.angle_alpha   90.00
_cell.angle_beta   90.00
_cell.angle_gamma   90.00
#
_symmetry.space_group_name_H-M   'P 1'
#
loop_
_entity.id
_entity.type
_entity.pdbx_description
1 polymer ?
#
loop_
_entity_poly.entity_id
_entity_poly.type
_entity_poly.pdbx_seq_one_letter_code
_entity_poly.pdbx_strand_id
1 'polypeptide(L)' 'MLTTLRIKNLALVADLTLELQPGLNVISGETGAGKSILIGALGLVLGERADRALIRAGSDSCSVEAVF' A
#
# COMPACT_ATOMS: atom_id res chain seq x y z
N MET A 1 -16.69 3.55 1.95
CA MET A 1 -15.85 2.72 2.84
C MET A 1 -14.75 2.11 1.98
N LEU A 2 -13.48 2.16 2.37
CA LEU A 2 -12.41 1.59 1.55
C LEU A 2 -12.72 0.12 1.17
N THR A 3 -12.90 -0.14 -0.13
CA THR A 3 -13.24 -1.45 -0.69
C THR A 3 -12.05 -2.09 -1.40
N THR A 4 -11.15 -1.29 -1.97
CA THR A 4 -9.97 -1.80 -2.69
C THR A 4 -8.79 -0.86 -2.50
N LEU A 5 -7.60 -1.44 -2.32
CA LEU A 5 -6.31 -0.76 -2.32
C LEU A 5 -5.40 -1.43 -3.36
N ARG A 6 -4.93 -0.67 -4.35
CA ARG A 6 -3.98 -1.15 -5.38
C ARG A 6 -2.65 -0.45 -5.19
N ILE A 7 -1.57 -1.22 -5.26
CA ILE A 7 -0.20 -0.75 -5.03
C ILE A 7 0.67 -1.25 -6.18
N LYS A 8 1.41 -0.34 -6.83
CA LYS A 8 2.46 -0.69 -7.80
C LYS A 8 3.79 -0.08 -7.42
N ASN A 9 4.85 -0.89 -7.48
CA ASN A 9 6.23 -0.51 -7.28
C ASN A 9 6.50 0.29 -5.98
N LEU A 10 5.84 -0.08 -4.88
CA LEU A 10 6.02 0.57 -3.57
C LEU A 10 6.89 -0.30 -2.65
N ALA A 11 8.06 0.18 -2.27
CA ALA A 11 9.05 -0.51 -1.44
C ALA A 11 9.32 -1.95 -1.95
N LEU A 12 8.91 -2.97 -1.20
CA LEU A 12 9.10 -4.37 -1.58
C LEU A 12 7.97 -4.93 -2.48
N VAL A 13 6.91 -4.17 -2.73
CA VAL A 13 5.75 -4.59 -3.52
C VAL A 13 5.93 -4.18 -4.98
N ALA A 14 5.86 -5.15 -5.89
CA ALA A 14 5.84 -4.89 -7.34
C ALA A 14 4.42 -4.59 -7.83
N ASP A 15 3.46 -5.46 -7.49
CA ASP A 15 2.04 -5.30 -7.82
C ASP A 15 1.22 -6.02 -6.75
N LEU A 16 0.29 -5.31 -6.11
CA LEU A 16 -0.62 -5.87 -5.10
C LEU A 16 -1.99 -5.22 -5.24
N THR A 17 -3.03 -6.05 -5.23
CA THR A 17 -4.42 -5.61 -5.07
C THR A 17 -4.98 -6.26 -3.81
N LEU A 18 -5.49 -5.44 -2.90
CA LEU A 18 -6.15 -5.86 -1.67
C LEU A 18 -7.63 -5.46 -1.73
N GLU A 19 -8.51 -6.46 -1.63
CA GLU A 19 -9.95 -6.27 -1.51
C GLU A 19 -10.36 -6.37 -0.03
N LEU A 20 -11.04 -5.34 0.47
CA LEU A 20 -11.43 -5.23 1.88
C LEU A 20 -12.91 -5.56 2.03
N GLN A 21 -13.23 -6.28 3.10
CA GLN A 21 -14.61 -6.62 3.44
C GLN A 21 -15.17 -5.65 4.49
N PRO A 22 -16.50 -5.54 4.63
CA PRO A 22 -17.10 -4.79 5.74
C PRO A 22 -16.67 -5.31 7.11
N GLY A 23 -16.55 -4.40 8.08
CA GLY A 23 -16.17 -4.73 9.45
C GLY A 23 -14.66 -4.78 9.67
N LEU A 24 -14.18 -5.80 10.38
CA LEU A 24 -12.78 -5.92 10.80
C LEU A 24 -11.97 -6.77 9.80
N ASN A 25 -11.02 -6.14 9.12
CA ASN A 25 -10.02 -6.84 8.31
C ASN A 25 -8.73 -6.98 9.14
N VAL A 26 -8.31 -8.22 9.40
CA VAL A 26 -7.08 -8.50 10.17
C VAL A 26 -5.93 -8.79 9.22
N ILE A 27 -4.91 -7.94 9.26
CA ILE A 27 -3.66 -8.13 8.51
C ILE A 27 -2.59 -8.65 9.48
N SER A 28 -2.08 -9.85 9.21
CA SER A 28 -0.98 -10.48 9.93
C SER A 28 0.16 -10.87 8.99
N GLY A 29 1.28 -11.28 9.56
CA GLY A 29 2.47 -11.70 8.83
C GLY A 29 3.58 -12.10 9.77
N GLU A 30 4.63 -12.71 9.24
CA GLU A 30 5.81 -13.14 9.99
C GLU A 30 6.67 -11.94 10.45
N THR A 31 6.71 -10.89 9.62
CA THR A 31 7.46 -9.66 9.90
C THR A 31 6.57 -8.43 9.75
N GLY A 32 7.03 -7.30 10.30
CA GLY A 32 6.34 -6.01 10.17
C GLY A 32 6.39 -5.40 8.77
N ALA A 33 7.28 -5.88 7.88
CA ALA A 33 7.54 -5.22 6.59
C ALA A 33 6.29 -5.09 5.71
N GLY A 34 5.52 -6.17 5.53
CA GLY A 34 4.29 -6.13 4.73
C GLY A 34 3.22 -5.21 5.32
N LYS A 35 3.04 -5.25 6.65
CA LYS A 35 2.09 -4.37 7.34
C LYS A 35 2.49 -2.90 7.23
N SER A 36 3.76 -2.55 7.43
CA SER A 36 4.23 -1.16 7.30
C SER A 36 4.05 -0.62 5.89
N ILE A 37 4.25 -1.45 4.85
CA ILE A 37 4.00 -1.05 3.46
C ILE A 37 2.52 -0.73 3.23
N LEU A 38 1.60 -1.56 3.76
CA LEU A 38 0.16 -1.31 3.63
C LEU A 38 -0.27 -0.02 4.35
N ILE A 39 0.28 0.24 5.55
CA ILE A 39 0.03 1.49 6.28
C ILE A 39 0.57 2.69 5.50
N GLY A 40 1.79 2.60 4.97
CA GLY A 40 2.37 3.68 4.15
C GLY A 40 1.56 3.95 2.87
N ALA A 41 1.04 2.90 2.22
CA ALA A 41 0.18 3.04 1.06
C ALA A 41 -1.12 3.80 1.38
N LEU A 42 -1.76 3.48 2.52
CA LEU A 42 -2.93 4.21 2.99
C LEU A 42 -2.61 5.69 3.27
N GLY A 43 -1.48 5.97 3.92
CA GLY A 43 -1.01 7.33 4.16
C GLY A 43 -0.87 8.14 2.86
N LEU A 44 -0.24 7.55 1.83
CA LEU A 44 -0.07 8.19 0.52
C LEU A 44 -1.40 8.56 -0.14
N VAL A 45 -2.38 7.66 -0.14
CA VAL A 45 -3.72 7.93 -0.70
C VAL A 45 -4.45 9.02 0.08
N LEU A 46 -4.19 9.13 1.38
CA LEU A 46 -4.77 10.15 2.25
C LEU A 46 -4.04 11.50 2.16
N GLY A 47 -3.02 11.62 1.31
CA GLY A 47 -2.30 12.88 1.06
C GLY A 47 -1.06 13.09 1.92
N GLU A 48 -0.54 12.05 2.58
CA GLU A 48 0.78 12.14 3.22
C GLU A 48 1.88 12.45 2.21
N ARG A 49 2.96 13.05 2.71
CA ARG A 49 4.11 13.41 1.88
C ARG A 49 4.73 12.15 1.28
N ALA A 50 4.78 12.10 -0.05
CA ALA A 50 5.50 11.06 -0.76
C ALA A 50 7.02 11.27 -0.69
N ASP A 51 7.75 10.22 -0.32
CA ASP A 51 9.21 10.14 -0.38
C ASP A 51 9.63 9.24 -1.56
N ARG A 52 10.66 9.64 -2.31
CA ARG A 52 11.23 8.83 -3.39
C ARG A 52 11.82 7.51 -2.87
N ALA A 53 12.21 7.44 -1.61
CA ALA A 53 12.65 6.20 -0.96
C ALA A 53 11.57 5.12 -0.93
N LEU A 54 10.29 5.49 -1.12
CA LEU A 54 9.18 4.55 -1.21
C LEU A 54 9.07 3.89 -2.59
N ILE A 55 9.72 4.42 -3.62
CA ILE A 55 9.73 3.80 -4.95
C ILE A 55 10.59 2.54 -4.88
N ARG A 56 10.03 1.42 -5.33
CA ARG A 56 10.73 0.13 -5.41
C ARG A 56 12.02 0.27 -6.21
N ALA A 57 13.11 -0.32 -5.71
CA ALA A 57 14.39 -0.33 -6.40
C ALA A 57 14.25 -0.86 -7.84
N GLY A 58 14.80 -0.11 -8.81
CA GLY A 58 14.69 -0.43 -10.23
C GLY A 58 13.39 0.04 -10.91
N SER A 59 12.53 0.79 -10.22
CA SER A 59 11.35 1.43 -10.79
C SER A 59 11.50 2.95 -10.84
N ASP A 60 10.94 3.58 -11.87
CA ASP A 60 11.00 5.05 -12.03
C ASP A 60 9.88 5.77 -11.26
N SER A 61 8.79 5.06 -10.97
CA SER A 61 7.62 5.57 -10.28
C SER A 61 6.90 4.47 -9.49
N CYS A 62 6.05 4.89 -8.55
CA CYS A 62 5.12 4.05 -7.83
C CYS A 62 3.71 4.66 -7.87
N SER A 63 2.68 3.84 -7.71
CA SER A 63 1.31 4.31 -7.57
C SER A 63 0.59 3.60 -6.42
N VAL A 64 -0.31 4.35 -5.79
CA VAL A 64 -1.28 3.80 -4.84
C VAL A 64 -2.65 4.35 -5.19
N GLU A 65 -3.63 3.46 -5.34
CA GLU A 65 -4.99 3.80 -5.70
C GLU A 65 -5.94 3.19 -4.68
N ALA A 66 -7.00 3.92 -4.33
CA ALA A 66 -8.03 3.45 -3.42
C ALA A 66 -9.43 3.67 -4.00
N VAL A 67 -10.30 2.69 -3.74
CA VAL A 67 -11.73 2.76 -4.06
C VAL A 67 -12.51 2.76 -2.75
N PHE A 68 -13.47 3.67 -2.61
CA PHE A 68 -14.28 3.87 -1.40
C PHE A 68 -15.77 3.65 -1.66
#